data_AF-A0A0P8A1J9-F1
#
_entry.id   AF-A0A0P8A1J9-F1
#
_cell.length_a   1.000
_cell.length_b   1.000
_cell.length_c   1.000
_cell.angle_alpha   90.00
_cell.angle_beta   90.00
_cell.angle_gamma   90.00
#
_symmetry.space_group_name_H-M   'P 1'
#
loop_
_entity.id
_entity.type
_entity.pdbx_description
1 polymer ?
#
loop_
_entity_poly.entity_id
_entity_poly.type
_entity_poly.pdbx_seq_one_letter_code
_entity_poly.pdbx_strand_id
1 'polypeptide(L)'
;MSSWRERWQNLWRFLNTPLFTSPTPGTSNPTVEAISPEYLAIWLEILEAKKRGLSGKAVYPLFQKYQDQLDLDFAETISQWFHSQLDPDDIEKNQDLAKHLNNFAIDISNFPLGSRANNLEIAIAAYQAALEVYTRSAFPEQWARTQMNLGTAYSDRIRGERADNIEEAIRRFQAALDVYTRTALPEGWAMTQMNLGNAYQTRIRGERADNIEEAIRCYQAALDVRTRSAFPEDWAMTQNNLAAAYWSRIRGERADNIEEAIRRYQAALDVRTRSAFPEQWARTQMNLAVAYSDRIRGERADNIEEAIRRYQAALEVYTRSAFPEGWADTQICLGNAYDNRIRGERADNI
;
A
#
# COMPACT_ATOMS: atom_id res chain seq x y z
N MET A 1 -31.15 2.07 2.13
CA MET A 1 -29.79 1.51 2.32
C MET A 1 -29.17 0.95 1.02
N SER A 2 -29.67 1.31 -0.18
CA SER A 2 -29.08 0.87 -1.47
C SER A 2 -28.26 1.93 -2.22
N SER A 3 -28.19 3.20 -1.77
CA SER A 3 -27.67 4.28 -2.64
C SER A 3 -26.17 4.23 -2.91
N TRP A 4 -25.32 3.84 -1.93
CA TRP A 4 -23.86 3.90 -2.12
C TRP A 4 -23.32 2.79 -3.02
N ARG A 5 -23.79 1.54 -2.86
CA ARG A 5 -23.38 0.43 -3.74
C ARG A 5 -23.81 0.68 -5.18
N GLU A 6 -25.01 1.21 -5.37
CA GLU A 6 -25.57 1.49 -6.69
C GLU A 6 -24.88 2.68 -7.35
N ARG A 7 -24.64 3.78 -6.61
CA ARG A 7 -23.83 4.91 -7.10
C ARG A 7 -22.40 4.51 -7.42
N TRP A 8 -21.74 3.73 -6.55
CA TRP A 8 -20.38 3.24 -6.82
C TRP A 8 -20.35 2.25 -7.99
N GLN A 9 -21.35 1.37 -8.14
CA GLN A 9 -21.45 0.50 -9.31
C GLN A 9 -21.68 1.28 -10.60
N ASN A 10 -22.45 2.37 -10.54
CA ASN A 10 -22.67 3.26 -11.69
C ASN A 10 -21.39 4.04 -12.05
N LEU A 11 -20.71 4.62 -11.06
CA LEU A 11 -19.42 5.28 -11.25
C LEU A 11 -18.35 4.28 -11.75
N TRP A 12 -18.30 3.08 -11.16
CA TRP A 12 -17.39 2.02 -11.57
C TRP A 12 -17.67 1.53 -12.99
N ARG A 13 -18.94 1.37 -13.38
CA ARG A 13 -19.33 1.05 -14.75
C ARG A 13 -18.95 2.17 -15.70
N PHE A 14 -19.23 3.42 -15.34
CA PHE A 14 -18.87 4.61 -16.12
C PHE A 14 -17.35 4.67 -16.36
N LEU A 15 -16.54 4.52 -15.32
CA LEU A 15 -15.07 4.61 -15.38
C LEU A 15 -14.39 3.37 -16.01
N ASN A 16 -15.08 2.23 -16.15
CA ASN A 16 -14.50 1.00 -16.72
C ASN A 16 -15.17 0.55 -18.04
N THR A 17 -16.06 1.37 -18.62
CA THR A 17 -16.58 1.13 -19.97
C THR A 17 -15.64 1.80 -20.98
N PRO A 18 -15.05 1.08 -21.96
CA PRO A 18 -14.21 1.69 -22.97
C PRO A 18 -14.99 2.73 -23.79
N LEU A 19 -14.53 3.99 -23.81
CA LEU A 19 -15.15 5.08 -24.59
C LEU A 19 -15.10 4.87 -26.13
N PHE A 20 -14.41 3.82 -26.60
CA PHE A 20 -14.18 3.53 -28.03
C PHE A 20 -14.78 2.20 -28.52
N THR A 21 -15.93 1.77 -27.99
CA THR A 21 -16.83 0.93 -28.79
C THR A 21 -18.05 1.76 -29.14
N SER A 22 -18.27 1.97 -30.45
CA SER A 22 -19.39 2.73 -31.01
C SER A 22 -20.69 2.45 -30.26
N PRO A 23 -21.47 3.48 -29.87
CA PRO A 23 -22.68 3.24 -29.10
C PRO A 23 -23.70 2.49 -29.98
N THR A 24 -24.18 1.35 -29.48
CA THR A 24 -25.43 0.77 -29.97
C THR A 24 -26.56 1.78 -29.76
N PRO A 25 -27.33 2.14 -30.79
CA PRO A 25 -28.46 3.06 -30.63
C PRO A 25 -29.57 2.34 -29.86
N GLY A 26 -29.80 2.70 -28.60
CA GLY A 26 -30.94 2.13 -27.85
C GLY A 26 -30.92 2.26 -26.33
N THR A 27 -29.80 2.60 -25.70
CA THR A 27 -29.77 2.85 -24.25
C THR A 27 -29.62 4.34 -24.01
N SER A 28 -30.61 4.94 -23.35
CA SER A 28 -30.56 6.30 -22.81
C SER A 28 -29.20 6.55 -22.17
N ASN A 29 -28.46 7.53 -22.69
CA ASN A 29 -27.30 8.09 -22.02
C ASN A 29 -27.69 8.40 -20.56
N PRO A 30 -26.91 8.03 -19.55
CA PRO A 30 -27.09 8.61 -18.23
C PRO A 30 -27.04 10.13 -18.43
N THR A 31 -28.12 10.80 -18.04
CA THR A 31 -28.18 12.27 -18.01
C THR A 31 -26.93 12.75 -17.29
N VAL A 32 -26.08 13.50 -18.00
CA VAL A 32 -24.95 14.20 -17.39
C VAL A 32 -25.56 15.12 -16.34
N GLU A 33 -25.54 14.72 -15.06
CA GLU A 33 -25.88 15.60 -13.98
C GLU A 33 -24.93 16.79 -14.07
N ALA A 34 -25.46 18.01 -14.00
CA ALA A 34 -24.64 19.21 -14.09
C ALA A 34 -23.60 19.15 -12.96
N ILE A 35 -22.32 19.28 -13.33
CA ILE A 35 -21.21 19.34 -12.37
C ILE A 35 -21.57 20.39 -11.31
N SER A 36 -21.55 19.99 -10.02
CA SER A 36 -21.81 20.91 -8.91
C SER A 36 -20.86 22.12 -9.00
N PRO A 37 -21.36 23.36 -9.11
CA PRO A 37 -20.50 24.54 -9.20
C PRO A 37 -19.59 24.70 -7.98
N GLU A 38 -20.04 24.25 -6.81
CA GLU A 38 -19.27 24.28 -5.56
C GLU A 38 -18.07 23.32 -5.63
N TYR A 39 -18.30 22.04 -5.93
CA TYR A 39 -17.22 21.06 -6.05
C TYR A 39 -16.25 21.40 -7.19
N LEU A 40 -16.76 21.96 -8.30
CA LEU A 40 -15.92 22.41 -9.40
C LEU A 40 -15.00 23.56 -8.98
N ALA A 41 -15.50 24.54 -8.23
CA ALA A 41 -14.68 25.65 -7.74
C ALA A 41 -13.54 25.15 -6.82
N ILE A 42 -13.84 24.19 -5.94
CA ILE A 42 -12.85 23.54 -5.07
C ILE A 42 -11.78 22.83 -5.90
N TRP A 43 -12.21 22.03 -6.88
CA TRP A 43 -11.29 21.32 -7.76
C TRP A 43 -10.37 22.27 -8.52
N LEU A 44 -10.90 23.36 -9.08
CA LEU A 44 -10.12 24.34 -9.84
C LEU A 44 -9.11 25.08 -8.95
N GLU A 45 -9.44 25.40 -7.70
CA GLU A 45 -8.49 25.99 -6.75
C GLU A 45 -7.34 25.02 -6.43
N ILE A 46 -7.66 23.75 -6.18
CA ILE A 46 -6.65 22.70 -5.95
C ILE A 46 -5.76 22.53 -7.19
N LEU A 47 -6.36 22.43 -8.36
CA LEU A 47 -5.64 22.24 -9.61
C LEU A 47 -4.69 23.42 -9.89
N GLU A 48 -5.14 24.65 -9.70
CA GLU A 48 -4.31 25.84 -9.87
C GLU A 48 -3.15 25.89 -8.88
N ALA A 49 -3.39 25.53 -7.61
CA ALA A 49 -2.32 25.41 -6.63
C ALA A 49 -1.27 24.38 -7.06
N LYS A 50 -1.71 23.22 -7.56
CA LYS A 50 -0.80 22.17 -8.06
C LYS A 50 -0.04 22.60 -9.32
N LYS A 51 -0.68 23.32 -10.24
CA LYS A 51 -0.03 23.93 -11.42
C LYS A 51 1.08 24.91 -11.03
N ARG A 52 0.91 25.62 -9.91
CA ARG A 52 1.93 26.49 -9.31
C ARG A 52 3.03 25.75 -8.55
N GLY A 53 3.02 24.41 -8.55
CA GLY A 53 4.05 23.56 -7.97
C GLY A 53 3.75 23.06 -6.55
N LEU A 54 2.56 23.34 -6.00
CA LEU A 54 2.18 22.83 -4.68
C LEU A 54 2.01 21.30 -4.72
N SER A 55 2.80 20.57 -3.93
CA SER A 55 2.84 19.10 -3.95
C SER A 55 3.24 18.50 -2.60
N GLY A 56 2.96 17.21 -2.40
CA GLY A 56 3.25 16.51 -1.16
C GLY A 56 2.59 17.18 0.04
N LYS A 57 3.29 17.25 1.18
CA LYS A 57 2.72 17.84 2.41
C LYS A 57 2.37 19.34 2.26
N ALA A 58 2.92 20.04 1.27
CA ALA A 58 2.64 21.47 1.07
C ALA A 58 1.20 21.75 0.59
N VAL A 59 0.53 20.79 -0.05
CA VAL A 59 -0.89 20.95 -0.45
C VAL A 59 -1.88 20.60 0.68
N TYR A 60 -1.41 19.99 1.77
CA TYR A 60 -2.29 19.49 2.84
C TYR A 60 -3.14 20.57 3.52
N PRO A 61 -2.65 21.81 3.77
CA PRO A 61 -3.51 22.87 4.29
C PRO A 61 -4.70 23.18 3.39
N LEU A 62 -4.52 23.07 2.07
CA LEU A 62 -5.59 23.28 1.10
C LEU A 62 -6.60 22.13 1.11
N PHE A 63 -6.13 20.88 1.23
CA PHE A 63 -7.03 19.73 1.43
C PHE A 63 -7.79 19.82 2.75
N GLN A 64 -7.11 20.26 3.81
CA GLN A 64 -7.73 20.42 5.13
C GLN A 64 -8.83 21.49 5.13
N LYS A 65 -8.63 22.59 4.39
CA LYS A 65 -9.65 23.64 4.18
C LYS A 65 -10.96 23.07 3.62
N TYR A 66 -10.87 22.04 2.77
CA TYR A 66 -12.01 21.43 2.07
C TYR A 66 -12.32 20.00 2.54
N GLN A 67 -11.83 19.60 3.72
CA GLN A 67 -11.87 18.20 4.16
C GLN A 67 -13.28 17.59 4.22
N ASP A 68 -14.30 18.42 4.48
CA ASP A 68 -15.69 17.99 4.58
C ASP A 68 -16.31 17.79 3.18
N GLN A 69 -15.77 18.47 2.17
CA GLN A 69 -16.13 18.37 0.75
C GLN A 69 -15.30 17.33 0.01
N LEU A 70 -14.24 16.77 0.60
CA LEU A 70 -13.47 15.68 0.01
C LEU A 70 -14.25 14.36 0.18
N ASP A 71 -15.31 14.21 -0.62
CA ASP A 71 -16.22 13.07 -0.63
C ASP A 71 -16.37 12.41 -2.01
N LEU A 72 -17.42 11.61 -2.18
CA LEU A 72 -17.66 10.89 -3.44
C LEU A 72 -18.20 11.78 -4.55
N ASP A 73 -18.95 12.83 -4.21
CA ASP A 73 -19.48 13.78 -5.17
C ASP A 73 -18.32 14.64 -5.73
N PHE A 74 -17.31 14.91 -4.89
CA PHE A 74 -16.05 15.50 -5.35
C PHE A 74 -15.26 14.56 -6.29
N ALA A 75 -15.17 13.27 -5.99
CA ALA A 75 -14.53 12.29 -6.88
C ALA A 75 -15.21 12.21 -8.25
N GLU A 76 -16.55 12.23 -8.26
CA GLU A 76 -17.35 12.27 -9.48
C GLU A 76 -17.12 13.59 -10.24
N THR A 77 -17.12 14.72 -9.54
CA THR A 77 -16.85 16.05 -10.13
C THR A 77 -15.51 16.11 -10.85
N ILE A 78 -14.44 15.60 -10.23
CA ILE A 78 -13.12 15.56 -10.86
C ILE A 78 -13.15 14.72 -12.14
N SER A 79 -13.82 13.56 -12.09
CA SER A 79 -13.92 12.66 -13.23
C SER A 79 -14.68 13.32 -14.38
N GLN A 80 -15.88 13.85 -14.11
CA GLN A 80 -16.69 14.55 -15.11
C GLN A 80 -15.98 15.78 -15.69
N TRP A 81 -15.33 16.58 -14.84
CA TRP A 81 -14.53 17.70 -15.30
C TRP A 81 -13.41 17.23 -16.22
N PHE A 82 -12.63 16.22 -15.84
CA PHE A 82 -11.51 15.73 -16.64
C PHE A 82 -11.97 15.31 -18.04
N HIS A 83 -13.02 14.49 -18.13
CA HIS A 83 -13.62 14.07 -19.40
C HIS A 83 -14.05 15.26 -20.26
N SER A 84 -14.65 16.29 -19.64
CA SER A 84 -15.08 17.49 -20.37
C SER A 84 -13.92 18.34 -20.93
N GLN A 85 -12.71 18.17 -20.41
CA GLN A 85 -11.52 18.92 -20.84
C GLN A 85 -10.70 18.18 -21.90
N LEU A 86 -10.92 16.87 -22.08
CA LEU A 86 -10.21 16.07 -23.06
C LEU A 86 -10.48 16.58 -24.48
N ASP A 87 -9.43 16.63 -25.27
CA ASP A 87 -9.47 17.04 -26.67
C ASP A 87 -8.83 15.93 -27.52
N PRO A 88 -9.61 15.19 -28.34
CA PRO A 88 -9.08 14.08 -29.13
C PRO A 88 -7.91 14.47 -30.05
N ASP A 89 -7.80 15.73 -30.43
CA ASP A 89 -6.79 16.23 -31.37
C ASP A 89 -5.56 16.84 -30.66
N ASP A 90 -5.59 17.01 -29.33
CA ASP A 90 -4.52 17.62 -28.53
C ASP A 90 -3.93 16.66 -27.49
N ILE A 91 -2.99 15.84 -27.95
CA ILE A 91 -2.28 14.84 -27.13
C ILE A 91 -1.49 15.51 -26.00
N GLU A 92 -0.85 16.64 -26.25
CA GLU A 92 0.01 17.33 -25.28
C GLU A 92 -0.82 17.90 -24.12
N LYS A 93 -1.93 18.57 -24.44
CA LYS A 93 -2.90 19.04 -23.45
C LYS A 93 -3.46 17.89 -22.61
N ASN A 94 -3.88 16.80 -23.25
CA ASN A 94 -4.42 15.64 -22.53
C ASN A 94 -3.36 15.03 -21.60
N GLN A 95 -2.12 14.93 -22.06
CA GLN A 95 -1.00 14.43 -21.26
C GLN A 95 -0.74 15.32 -20.03
N ASP A 96 -0.81 16.64 -20.19
CA ASP A 96 -0.64 17.59 -19.09
C ASP A 96 -1.81 17.51 -18.09
N LEU A 97 -3.05 17.37 -18.57
CA LEU A 97 -4.21 17.12 -17.70
C LEU A 97 -4.03 15.84 -16.88
N ALA A 98 -3.65 14.73 -17.52
CA ALA A 98 -3.43 13.44 -16.86
C ALA A 98 -2.30 13.51 -15.82
N LYS A 99 -1.25 14.31 -16.09
CA LYS A 99 -0.13 14.54 -15.17
C LYS A 99 -0.61 15.21 -13.88
N HIS A 100 -1.38 16.28 -14.01
CA HIS A 100 -1.93 17.00 -12.86
C HIS A 100 -2.86 16.11 -12.03
N LEU A 101 -3.68 15.31 -12.71
CA LEU A 101 -4.62 14.42 -12.05
C LEU A 101 -3.91 13.28 -11.30
N ASN A 102 -2.91 12.64 -11.92
CA ASN A 102 -2.09 11.63 -11.27
C ASN A 102 -1.32 12.20 -10.07
N ASN A 103 -0.76 13.40 -10.18
CA ASN A 103 -0.06 14.05 -9.07
C ASN A 103 -1.02 14.44 -7.93
N PHE A 104 -2.28 14.78 -8.26
CA PHE A 104 -3.31 15.03 -7.26
C PHE A 104 -3.67 13.74 -6.52
N ALA A 105 -3.88 12.66 -7.26
CA ALA A 105 -4.18 11.34 -6.72
C ALA A 105 -3.10 10.85 -5.74
N ILE A 106 -1.81 11.08 -6.04
CA ILE A 106 -0.70 10.76 -5.13
C ILE A 106 -0.85 11.52 -3.81
N ASP A 107 -1.05 12.83 -3.86
CA ASP A 107 -1.11 13.65 -2.65
C ASP A 107 -2.36 13.35 -1.81
N ILE A 108 -3.54 13.23 -2.44
CA ILE A 108 -4.78 12.93 -1.70
C ILE A 108 -4.74 11.52 -1.11
N SER A 109 -4.13 10.55 -1.79
CA SER A 109 -3.90 9.20 -1.25
C SER A 109 -2.92 9.16 -0.08
N ASN A 110 -2.16 10.22 0.19
CA ASN A 110 -1.26 10.33 1.34
C ASN A 110 -1.73 11.34 2.39
N PHE A 111 -2.87 11.99 2.15
CA PHE A 111 -3.44 12.97 3.07
C PHE A 111 -4.02 12.26 4.31
N PRO A 112 -3.51 12.55 5.52
CA PRO A 112 -3.86 11.78 6.72
C PRO A 112 -5.12 12.28 7.44
N LEU A 113 -5.64 13.46 7.06
CA LEU A 113 -6.82 14.06 7.70
C LEU A 113 -8.08 13.81 6.87
N GLY A 114 -9.23 14.05 7.51
CA GLY A 114 -10.54 13.80 6.90
C GLY A 114 -10.87 12.30 6.80
N SER A 115 -11.75 11.96 5.87
CA SER A 115 -12.17 10.58 5.65
C SER A 115 -11.15 9.82 4.79
N ARG A 116 -10.34 8.95 5.42
CA ARG A 116 -9.39 8.08 4.70
C ARG A 116 -10.06 7.27 3.59
N ALA A 117 -11.28 6.80 3.84
CA ALA A 117 -12.05 6.06 2.85
C ALA A 117 -12.40 6.95 1.63
N ASN A 118 -12.79 8.21 1.84
CA ASN A 118 -13.05 9.12 0.71
C ASN A 118 -11.77 9.48 -0.04
N ASN A 119 -10.69 9.80 0.67
CA ASN A 119 -9.40 10.16 0.06
C ASN A 119 -8.91 9.06 -0.90
N LEU A 120 -9.10 7.79 -0.54
CA LEU A 120 -8.77 6.64 -1.38
C LEU A 120 -9.69 6.51 -2.60
N GLU A 121 -11.01 6.69 -2.45
CA GLU A 121 -11.91 6.66 -3.62
C GLU A 121 -11.63 7.82 -4.60
N ILE A 122 -11.33 9.01 -4.08
CA ILE A 122 -10.92 10.18 -4.89
C ILE A 122 -9.63 9.87 -5.65
N ALA A 123 -8.62 9.30 -4.98
CA ALA A 123 -7.37 8.91 -5.63
C ALA A 123 -7.61 7.85 -6.72
N ILE A 124 -8.43 6.84 -6.45
CA ILE A 124 -8.78 5.79 -7.41
C ILE A 124 -9.44 6.38 -8.65
N ALA A 125 -10.44 7.26 -8.48
CA ALA A 125 -11.12 7.92 -9.60
C ALA A 125 -10.14 8.75 -10.44
N ALA A 126 -9.28 9.54 -9.78
CA ALA A 126 -8.26 10.34 -10.46
C ALA A 126 -7.21 9.50 -11.21
N TYR A 127 -6.75 8.38 -10.63
CA TYR A 127 -5.86 7.46 -11.33
C TYR A 127 -6.53 6.78 -12.53
N GLN A 128 -7.79 6.36 -12.38
CA GLN A 128 -8.55 5.74 -13.47
C GLN A 128 -8.73 6.70 -14.64
N ALA A 129 -9.13 7.95 -14.37
CA ALA A 129 -9.23 8.99 -15.37
C ALA A 129 -7.88 9.30 -16.03
N ALA A 130 -6.78 9.38 -15.26
CA ALA A 130 -5.45 9.56 -15.84
C ALA A 130 -5.04 8.40 -16.78
N LEU A 131 -5.49 7.17 -16.53
CA LEU A 131 -5.23 5.98 -17.36
C LEU A 131 -6.04 5.96 -18.68
N GLU A 132 -7.01 6.85 -18.86
CA GLU A 132 -7.67 7.03 -20.16
C GLU A 132 -6.73 7.69 -21.17
N VAL A 133 -5.83 8.56 -20.69
CA VAL A 133 -4.80 9.23 -21.51
C VAL A 133 -3.49 8.45 -21.46
N TYR A 134 -3.02 8.13 -20.26
CA TYR A 134 -1.83 7.30 -20.09
C TYR A 134 -2.15 5.88 -20.48
N THR A 135 -1.93 5.54 -21.75
CA THR A 135 -2.03 4.17 -22.25
C THR A 135 -0.65 3.52 -22.32
N ARG A 136 -0.61 2.19 -22.29
CA ARG A 136 0.66 1.43 -22.41
C ARG A 136 1.42 1.77 -23.71
N SER A 137 0.71 2.06 -24.80
CA SER A 137 1.32 2.36 -26.10
C SER A 137 1.82 3.80 -26.23
N ALA A 138 1.06 4.78 -25.73
CA ALA A 138 1.42 6.19 -25.90
C ALA A 138 2.38 6.69 -24.79
N PHE A 139 2.16 6.25 -23.55
CA PHE A 139 2.88 6.74 -22.37
C PHE A 139 3.24 5.57 -21.44
N PRO A 140 4.08 4.62 -21.89
CA PRO A 140 4.31 3.35 -21.18
C PRO A 140 4.76 3.55 -19.73
N GLU A 141 5.70 4.45 -19.47
CA GLU A 141 6.23 4.68 -18.12
C GLU A 141 5.21 5.35 -17.19
N GLN A 142 4.46 6.34 -17.70
CA GLN A 142 3.41 7.02 -16.94
C GLN A 142 2.27 6.05 -16.64
N TRP A 143 1.85 5.25 -17.64
CA TRP A 143 0.87 4.19 -17.46
C TRP A 143 1.31 3.19 -16.39
N ALA A 144 2.54 2.69 -16.45
CA ALA A 144 3.06 1.75 -15.46
C ALA A 144 3.09 2.34 -14.04
N ARG A 145 3.54 3.59 -13.91
CA ARG A 145 3.54 4.31 -12.64
C ARG A 145 2.12 4.47 -12.08
N THR A 146 1.19 4.87 -12.92
CA THR A 146 -0.21 5.07 -12.52
C THR A 146 -0.90 3.75 -12.18
N GLN A 147 -0.63 2.66 -12.91
CA GLN A 147 -1.12 1.32 -12.55
C GLN A 147 -0.57 0.89 -11.18
N MET A 148 0.73 1.06 -10.93
CA MET A 148 1.34 0.73 -9.64
C MET A 148 0.70 1.54 -8.51
N ASN A 149 0.55 2.86 -8.66
CA ASN A 149 -0.08 3.70 -7.64
C ASN A 149 -1.56 3.35 -7.41
N LEU A 150 -2.29 3.03 -8.48
CA LEU A 150 -3.67 2.55 -8.40
C LEU A 150 -3.74 1.20 -7.66
N GLY A 151 -2.79 0.30 -7.90
CA GLY A 151 -2.66 -0.96 -7.15
C GLY A 151 -2.44 -0.74 -5.65
N THR A 152 -1.62 0.24 -5.27
CA THR A 152 -1.44 0.64 -3.87
C THR A 152 -2.75 1.20 -3.29
N ALA A 153 -3.44 2.07 -4.02
CA ALA A 153 -4.72 2.62 -3.56
C ALA A 153 -5.78 1.53 -3.33
N TYR A 154 -5.84 0.51 -4.20
CA TYR A 154 -6.69 -0.67 -3.99
C TYR A 154 -6.23 -1.54 -2.82
N SER A 155 -4.92 -1.69 -2.62
CA SER A 155 -4.36 -2.42 -1.46
C SER A 155 -4.71 -1.76 -0.13
N ASP A 156 -4.90 -0.45 -0.11
CA ASP A 156 -5.28 0.32 1.09
C ASP A 156 -6.79 0.58 1.19
N ARG A 157 -7.55 0.26 0.14
CA ARG A 157 -8.96 0.61 0.01
C ARG A 157 -9.81 0.01 1.12
N ILE A 158 -10.52 0.88 1.83
CA ILE A 158 -11.40 0.56 2.96
C ILE A 158 -12.78 0.09 2.50
N ARG A 159 -13.31 0.66 1.41
CA ARG A 159 -14.64 0.36 0.89
C ARG A 159 -14.63 -0.86 -0.04
N GLY A 160 -15.76 -1.55 -0.11
CA GLY A 160 -15.91 -2.76 -0.91
C GLY A 160 -15.37 -4.01 -0.20
N GLU A 161 -15.47 -5.15 -0.86
CA GLU A 161 -14.98 -6.42 -0.31
C GLU A 161 -13.45 -6.47 -0.34
N ARG A 162 -12.83 -6.78 0.80
CA ARG A 162 -11.36 -6.81 0.93
C ARG A 162 -10.70 -7.75 -0.09
N ALA A 163 -11.34 -8.90 -0.35
CA ALA A 163 -10.85 -9.88 -1.32
C ALA A 163 -10.79 -9.31 -2.74
N ASP A 164 -11.83 -8.59 -3.17
CA ASP A 164 -11.88 -7.97 -4.50
C ASP A 164 -10.84 -6.85 -4.64
N ASN A 165 -10.68 -6.03 -3.60
CA ASN A 165 -9.69 -4.96 -3.59
C ASN A 165 -8.26 -5.51 -3.74
N ILE A 166 -7.93 -6.63 -3.09
CA ILE A 166 -6.62 -7.26 -3.23
C ILE A 166 -6.41 -7.88 -4.62
N GLU A 167 -7.41 -8.57 -5.19
CA GLU A 167 -7.27 -9.09 -6.56
C GLU A 167 -7.04 -7.96 -7.57
N GLU A 168 -7.75 -6.86 -7.39
CA GLU A 168 -7.58 -5.69 -8.23
C GLU A 168 -6.17 -5.10 -8.07
N ALA A 169 -5.68 -4.95 -6.83
CA ALA A 169 -4.31 -4.50 -6.59
C ALA A 169 -3.26 -5.38 -7.29
N ILE A 170 -3.37 -6.70 -7.15
CA ILE A 170 -2.49 -7.68 -7.80
C ILE A 170 -2.49 -7.47 -9.31
N ARG A 171 -3.67 -7.37 -9.92
CA ARG A 171 -3.82 -7.15 -11.36
C ARG A 171 -3.16 -5.85 -11.82
N ARG A 172 -3.28 -4.78 -11.03
CA ARG A 172 -2.67 -3.47 -11.32
C ARG A 172 -1.15 -3.50 -11.20
N PHE A 173 -0.60 -4.18 -10.18
CA PHE A 173 0.85 -4.37 -10.06
C PHE A 173 1.40 -5.23 -11.20
N GLN A 174 0.72 -6.31 -11.57
CA GLN A 174 1.08 -7.13 -12.73
C GLN A 174 1.09 -6.30 -14.02
N ALA A 175 0.08 -5.45 -14.22
CA ALA A 175 0.06 -4.51 -15.34
C ALA A 175 1.23 -3.53 -15.30
N ALA A 176 1.66 -3.02 -14.15
CA ALA A 176 2.85 -2.17 -14.09
C ALA A 176 4.14 -2.94 -14.47
N LEU A 177 4.25 -4.22 -14.11
CA LEU A 177 5.41 -5.09 -14.44
C LEU A 177 5.51 -5.46 -15.92
N ASP A 178 4.47 -5.20 -16.72
CA ASP A 178 4.51 -5.34 -18.19
C ASP A 178 5.38 -4.28 -18.88
N VAL A 179 5.72 -3.20 -18.17
CA VAL A 179 6.60 -2.11 -18.63
C VAL A 179 7.81 -1.98 -17.71
N TYR A 180 7.58 -2.00 -16.40
CA TYR A 180 8.68 -2.05 -15.44
C TYR A 180 9.36 -3.41 -15.52
N THR A 181 10.58 -3.43 -16.04
CA THR A 181 11.42 -4.62 -16.10
C THR A 181 12.68 -4.39 -15.29
N ARG A 182 13.29 -5.48 -14.79
CA ARG A 182 14.53 -5.43 -14.02
C ARG A 182 15.67 -4.72 -14.77
N THR A 183 15.70 -4.76 -16.10
CA THR A 183 16.79 -4.19 -16.91
C THR A 183 16.54 -2.75 -17.35
N ALA A 184 15.29 -2.40 -17.71
CA ALA A 184 15.00 -1.06 -18.24
C ALA A 184 14.64 -0.07 -17.12
N LEU A 185 13.85 -0.50 -16.14
CA LEU A 185 13.29 0.35 -15.08
C LEU A 185 13.41 -0.36 -13.73
N PRO A 186 14.65 -0.64 -13.26
CA PRO A 186 14.93 -1.52 -12.14
C PRO A 186 14.26 -1.08 -10.83
N GLU A 187 14.27 0.21 -10.53
CA GLU A 187 13.71 0.75 -9.28
C GLU A 187 12.17 0.60 -9.26
N GLY A 188 11.50 1.01 -10.34
CA GLY A 188 10.05 0.85 -10.49
C GLY A 188 9.63 -0.62 -10.46
N TRP A 189 10.43 -1.49 -11.08
CA TRP A 189 10.23 -2.94 -11.04
C TRP A 189 10.36 -3.48 -9.61
N ALA A 190 11.42 -3.13 -8.88
CA ALA A 190 11.65 -3.61 -7.52
C ALA A 190 10.58 -3.12 -6.53
N MET A 191 10.14 -1.87 -6.66
CA MET A 191 9.06 -1.31 -5.85
C MET A 191 7.73 -2.01 -6.15
N THR A 192 7.44 -2.27 -7.43
CA THR A 192 6.22 -2.99 -7.84
C THR A 192 6.25 -4.44 -7.36
N GLN A 193 7.39 -5.13 -7.46
CA GLN A 193 7.57 -6.48 -6.90
C GLN A 193 7.32 -6.50 -5.39
N MET A 194 7.86 -5.53 -4.65
CA MET A 194 7.61 -5.45 -3.21
C MET A 194 6.11 -5.29 -2.92
N ASN A 195 5.41 -4.41 -3.65
CA ASN A 195 3.99 -4.16 -3.44
C ASN A 195 3.13 -5.39 -3.80
N LEU A 196 3.49 -6.07 -4.89
CA LEU A 196 2.87 -7.32 -5.30
C LEU A 196 3.08 -8.41 -4.24
N GLY A 197 4.27 -8.49 -3.65
CA GLY A 197 4.56 -9.40 -2.54
C GLY A 197 3.67 -9.13 -1.32
N ASN A 198 3.48 -7.87 -0.94
CA ASN A 198 2.57 -7.49 0.15
C ASN A 198 1.11 -7.87 -0.15
N ALA A 199 0.67 -7.68 -1.40
CA ALA A 199 -0.67 -8.04 -1.83
C ALA A 199 -0.89 -9.57 -1.75
N TYR A 200 0.06 -10.37 -2.24
CA TYR A 200 0.00 -11.84 -2.09
C TYR A 200 0.05 -12.29 -0.63
N GLN A 201 0.88 -11.64 0.20
CA GLN A 201 0.98 -11.96 1.63
C GLN A 201 -0.35 -11.76 2.37
N THR A 202 -1.23 -10.88 1.88
CA THR A 202 -2.54 -10.58 2.48
C THR A 202 -3.72 -11.07 1.64
N ARG A 203 -3.47 -11.78 0.55
CA ARG A 203 -4.49 -12.29 -0.38
C ARG A 203 -5.39 -13.33 0.29
N ILE A 204 -6.69 -13.11 0.16
CA ILE A 204 -7.76 -13.93 0.76
C ILE A 204 -8.13 -15.11 -0.15
N ARG A 205 -8.11 -14.92 -1.48
CA ARG A 205 -8.47 -15.94 -2.47
C ARG A 205 -7.28 -16.83 -2.82
N GLY A 206 -7.58 -18.05 -3.28
CA GLY A 206 -6.57 -19.06 -3.62
C GLY A 206 -6.02 -19.77 -2.38
N GLU A 207 -5.10 -20.71 -2.61
CA GLU A 207 -4.48 -21.45 -1.51
C GLU A 207 -3.48 -20.56 -0.75
N ARG A 208 -3.56 -20.59 0.58
CA ARG A 208 -2.69 -19.79 1.44
C ARG A 208 -1.21 -20.09 1.21
N ALA A 209 -0.89 -21.37 0.98
CA ALA A 209 0.49 -21.81 0.73
C ALA A 209 1.04 -21.19 -0.56
N ASP A 210 0.28 -21.23 -1.66
CA ASP A 210 0.70 -20.62 -2.93
C ASP A 210 0.87 -19.12 -2.83
N ASN A 211 -0.07 -18.43 -2.16
CA ASN A 211 0.02 -16.99 -1.96
C ASN A 211 1.30 -16.59 -1.20
N ILE A 212 1.71 -17.36 -0.19
CA ILE A 212 2.95 -17.08 0.53
C ILE A 212 4.18 -17.35 -0.36
N GLU A 213 4.19 -18.41 -1.16
CA GLU A 213 5.32 -18.65 -2.08
C GLU A 213 5.45 -17.54 -3.13
N GLU A 214 4.34 -17.01 -3.65
CA GLU A 214 4.38 -15.86 -4.56
C GLU A 214 4.87 -14.59 -3.85
N ALA A 215 4.46 -14.36 -2.61
CA ALA A 215 4.99 -13.24 -1.82
C ALA A 215 6.51 -13.34 -1.65
N ILE A 216 7.02 -14.52 -1.27
CA ILE A 216 8.46 -14.80 -1.13
C ILE A 216 9.19 -14.52 -2.45
N ARG A 217 8.67 -15.03 -3.57
CA ARG A 217 9.25 -14.83 -4.91
C ARG A 217 9.36 -13.34 -5.25
N CYS A 218 8.30 -12.58 -5.00
CA CYS A 218 8.25 -11.15 -5.27
C CYS A 218 9.25 -10.37 -4.40
N TYR A 219 9.33 -10.65 -3.09
CA TYR A 219 10.32 -10.00 -2.22
C TYR A 219 11.76 -10.35 -2.60
N GLN A 220 12.03 -11.60 -2.96
CA GLN A 220 13.35 -12.02 -3.45
C GLN A 220 13.70 -11.28 -4.74
N ALA A 221 12.76 -11.18 -5.68
CA ALA A 221 12.94 -10.41 -6.90
C ALA A 221 13.26 -8.93 -6.60
N ALA A 222 12.52 -8.28 -5.69
CA ALA A 222 12.80 -6.90 -5.29
C ALA A 222 14.21 -6.71 -4.72
N LEU A 223 14.75 -7.70 -3.99
CA LEU A 223 16.09 -7.69 -3.41
C LEU A 223 17.22 -7.83 -4.45
N ASP A 224 16.93 -8.24 -5.69
CA ASP A 224 17.92 -8.22 -6.79
C ASP A 224 18.38 -6.80 -7.12
N VAL A 225 17.50 -5.80 -6.90
CA VAL A 225 17.77 -4.38 -7.19
C VAL A 225 17.97 -3.60 -5.90
N ARG A 226 17.09 -3.80 -4.91
CA ARG A 226 17.17 -3.15 -3.61
C ARG A 226 18.27 -3.80 -2.80
N THR A 227 19.52 -3.40 -3.02
CA THR A 227 20.67 -3.88 -2.25
C THR A 227 20.90 -3.02 -1.00
N ARG A 228 21.58 -3.57 0.02
CA ARG A 228 21.91 -2.83 1.24
C ARG A 228 22.71 -1.55 0.98
N SER A 229 23.57 -1.53 -0.04
CA SER A 229 24.42 -0.38 -0.37
C SER A 229 23.68 0.70 -1.16
N ALA A 230 22.86 0.31 -2.15
CA ALA A 230 22.18 1.27 -3.01
C ALA A 230 20.89 1.82 -2.37
N PHE A 231 20.13 0.96 -1.68
CA PHE A 231 18.82 1.30 -1.12
C PHE A 231 18.68 0.71 0.29
N PRO A 232 19.46 1.17 1.28
CA PRO A 232 19.54 0.55 2.60
C PRO A 232 18.18 0.40 3.28
N GLU A 233 17.36 1.46 3.29
CA GLU A 233 16.05 1.46 3.94
C GLU A 233 15.06 0.50 3.26
N ASP A 234 14.94 0.58 1.94
CA ASP A 234 14.08 -0.28 1.12
C ASP A 234 14.52 -1.75 1.19
N TRP A 235 15.83 -2.02 1.19
CA TRP A 235 16.38 -3.35 1.41
C TRP A 235 15.96 -3.89 2.77
N ALA A 236 16.14 -3.11 3.85
CA ALA A 236 15.77 -3.53 5.20
C ALA A 236 14.26 -3.77 5.35
N MET A 237 13.44 -2.93 4.71
CA MET A 237 11.99 -3.16 4.63
C MET A 237 11.64 -4.46 3.92
N THR A 238 12.28 -4.71 2.78
CA THR A 238 12.03 -5.92 2.00
C THR A 238 12.51 -7.17 2.75
N GLN A 239 13.64 -7.11 3.46
CA GLN A 239 14.12 -8.20 4.34
C GLN A 239 13.13 -8.49 5.47
N ASN A 240 12.58 -7.47 6.12
CA ASN A 240 11.58 -7.65 7.18
C ASN A 240 10.28 -8.31 6.65
N ASN A 241 9.82 -7.93 5.45
CA ASN A 241 8.61 -8.53 4.88
C ASN A 241 8.85 -9.97 4.41
N LEU A 242 10.03 -10.22 3.83
CA LEU A 242 10.47 -11.57 3.48
C LEU A 242 10.58 -12.46 4.72
N ALA A 243 11.09 -11.93 5.83
CA ALA A 243 11.13 -12.63 7.11
C ALA A 243 9.73 -13.04 7.61
N ALA A 244 8.75 -12.12 7.54
CA ALA A 244 7.37 -12.41 7.90
C ALA A 244 6.72 -13.47 6.99
N ALA A 245 7.06 -13.45 5.70
CA ALA A 245 6.60 -14.46 4.75
C ALA A 245 7.18 -15.84 5.09
N TYR A 246 8.49 -15.94 5.38
CA TYR A 246 9.09 -17.19 5.85
C TYR A 246 8.52 -17.64 7.20
N TRP A 247 8.30 -16.72 8.15
CA TRP A 247 7.69 -17.06 9.42
C TRP A 247 6.24 -17.57 9.27
N SER A 248 5.51 -17.19 8.22
CA SER A 248 4.16 -17.72 7.96
C SER A 248 4.11 -18.87 6.95
N ARG A 249 5.26 -19.23 6.36
CA ARG A 249 5.36 -20.21 5.27
C ARG A 249 4.92 -21.61 5.71
N ILE A 250 4.03 -22.19 4.90
CA ILE A 250 3.41 -23.50 5.12
C ILE A 250 4.26 -24.63 4.52
N ARG A 251 4.89 -24.38 3.36
CA ARG A 251 5.70 -25.38 2.66
C ARG A 251 7.11 -25.47 3.24
N GLY A 252 7.70 -26.67 3.16
CA GLY A 252 9.01 -26.96 3.70
C GLY A 252 9.00 -27.18 5.22
N GLU A 253 10.18 -27.47 5.77
CA GLU A 253 10.34 -27.74 7.20
C GLU A 253 10.13 -26.47 8.03
N ARG A 254 9.25 -26.55 9.04
CA ARG A 254 8.90 -25.40 9.89
C ARG A 254 10.14 -24.82 10.58
N ALA A 255 11.05 -25.67 11.02
CA ALA A 255 12.29 -25.25 11.68
C ALA A 255 13.17 -24.41 10.74
N ASP A 256 13.35 -24.83 9.48
CA ASP A 256 14.14 -24.09 8.50
C ASP A 256 13.50 -22.76 8.14
N ASN A 257 12.18 -22.74 7.97
CA ASN A 257 11.44 -21.50 7.69
C ASN A 257 11.60 -20.47 8.83
N ILE A 258 11.59 -20.90 10.09
CA ILE A 258 11.82 -19.98 11.22
C ILE A 258 13.27 -19.48 11.26
N GLU A 259 14.27 -20.33 11.04
CA GLU A 259 15.67 -19.87 10.98
C GLU A 259 15.89 -18.87 9.84
N GLU A 260 15.24 -19.08 8.69
CA GLU A 260 15.23 -18.14 7.59
C GLU A 260 14.62 -16.80 8.02
N ALA A 261 13.45 -16.80 8.65
CA ALA A 261 12.81 -15.60 9.16
C ALA A 261 13.71 -14.82 10.14
N ILE A 262 14.31 -15.51 11.10
CA ILE A 262 15.24 -14.93 12.08
C ILE A 262 16.40 -14.24 11.38
N ARG A 263 17.05 -14.91 10.42
CA ARG A 263 18.18 -14.34 9.69
C ARG A 263 17.80 -13.10 8.91
N ARG A 264 16.61 -13.09 8.31
CA ARG A 264 16.10 -11.96 7.51
C ARG A 264 15.71 -10.77 8.39
N TYR A 265 15.10 -11.01 9.56
CA TYR A 265 14.86 -9.94 10.54
C TYR A 265 16.17 -9.35 11.09
N GLN A 266 17.16 -10.19 11.40
CA GLN A 266 18.49 -9.72 11.81
C GLN A 266 19.13 -8.87 10.72
N ALA A 267 19.06 -9.30 9.46
CA ALA A 267 19.52 -8.51 8.32
C ALA A 267 18.79 -7.16 8.21
N ALA A 268 17.48 -7.08 8.48
CA ALA A 268 16.78 -5.80 8.51
C ALA A 268 17.28 -4.87 9.65
N LEU A 269 17.62 -5.42 10.81
CA LEU A 269 18.12 -4.68 11.98
C LEU A 269 19.54 -4.13 11.79
N ASP A 270 20.30 -4.63 10.82
CA ASP A 270 21.60 -4.06 10.43
C ASP A 270 21.50 -2.63 9.85
N VAL A 271 20.31 -2.24 9.38
CA VAL A 271 20.04 -0.89 8.84
C VAL A 271 19.02 -0.17 9.72
N ARG A 272 17.94 -0.86 10.10
CA ARG A 272 16.94 -0.31 11.03
C ARG A 272 17.56 -0.30 12.40
N THR A 273 18.14 0.82 12.81
CA THR A 273 18.64 1.01 14.18
C THR A 273 17.63 1.83 14.98
N ARG A 274 17.69 1.73 16.32
CA ARG A 274 16.83 2.52 17.21
C ARG A 274 16.96 4.03 16.96
N SER A 275 18.16 4.52 16.61
CA SER A 275 18.40 5.94 16.40
C SER A 275 17.92 6.44 15.04
N ALA A 276 18.13 5.68 13.97
CA ALA A 276 17.78 6.10 12.61
C ALA A 276 16.30 5.83 12.28
N PHE A 277 15.76 4.70 12.75
CA PHE A 277 14.43 4.21 12.40
C PHE A 277 13.73 3.61 13.63
N PRO A 278 13.46 4.40 14.69
CA PRO A 278 13.01 3.90 15.99
C PRO A 278 11.78 2.99 15.89
N GLU A 279 10.76 3.43 15.16
CA GLU A 279 9.50 2.68 15.00
C GLU A 279 9.70 1.38 14.21
N GLN A 280 10.41 1.46 13.07
CA GLN A 280 10.64 0.30 12.22
C GLN A 280 11.58 -0.70 12.90
N TRP A 281 12.56 -0.23 13.68
CA TRP A 281 13.42 -1.05 14.53
C TRP A 281 12.58 -1.78 15.57
N ALA A 282 11.72 -1.08 16.32
CA ALA A 282 10.85 -1.69 17.33
C ALA A 282 9.93 -2.76 16.74
N ARG A 283 9.30 -2.47 15.59
CA ARG A 283 8.50 -3.47 14.84
C ARG A 283 9.31 -4.70 14.48
N THR A 284 10.53 -4.50 13.99
CA THR A 284 11.41 -5.60 13.58
C THR A 284 11.87 -6.42 14.78
N GLN A 285 12.15 -5.78 15.94
CA GLN A 285 12.45 -6.47 17.19
C GLN A 285 11.25 -7.30 17.68
N MET A 286 10.04 -6.74 17.66
CA MET A 286 8.81 -7.46 18.03
C MET A 286 8.60 -8.70 17.16
N ASN A 287 8.75 -8.56 15.83
CA ASN A 287 8.59 -9.69 14.92
C ASN A 287 9.69 -10.76 15.11
N LEU A 288 10.93 -10.33 15.37
CA LEU A 288 12.03 -11.22 15.69
C LEU A 288 11.78 -11.96 17.02
N ALA A 289 11.19 -11.28 18.01
CA ALA A 289 10.80 -11.89 19.27
C ALA A 289 9.80 -13.03 19.05
N VAL A 290 8.76 -12.82 18.25
CA VAL A 290 7.78 -13.85 17.86
C VAL A 290 8.49 -15.04 17.19
N ALA A 291 9.42 -14.78 16.27
CA ALA A 291 10.17 -15.85 15.61
C ALA A 291 11.02 -16.67 16.60
N TYR A 292 11.62 -16.04 17.60
CA TYR A 292 12.31 -16.75 18.69
C TYR A 292 11.35 -17.50 19.61
N SER A 293 10.18 -16.93 19.92
CA SER A 293 9.12 -17.62 20.68
C SER A 293 8.62 -18.89 19.98
N ASP A 294 8.70 -18.97 18.66
CA ASP A 294 8.31 -20.16 17.89
C ASP A 294 9.49 -21.07 17.53
N ARG A 295 10.73 -20.64 17.79
CA ARG A 295 11.93 -21.31 17.32
C ARG A 295 12.06 -22.73 17.88
N ILE A 296 12.20 -23.68 16.95
CA ILE A 296 12.27 -25.13 17.21
C ILE A 296 13.71 -25.58 17.51
N ARG A 297 14.71 -24.98 16.86
CA ARG A 297 16.12 -25.32 17.03
C ARG A 297 16.73 -24.63 18.25
N GLY A 298 17.71 -25.29 18.87
CA GLY A 298 18.36 -24.80 20.09
C GLY A 298 17.55 -25.11 21.35
N GLU A 299 18.05 -24.69 22.50
CA GLU A 299 17.36 -24.90 23.77
C GLU A 299 16.14 -23.98 23.88
N ARG A 300 14.99 -24.56 24.25
CA ARG A 300 13.74 -23.80 24.41
C ARG A 300 13.89 -22.65 25.39
N ALA A 301 14.62 -22.86 26.49
CA ALA A 301 14.87 -21.84 27.49
C ALA A 301 15.60 -20.63 26.90
N ASP A 302 16.68 -20.84 26.15
CA ASP A 302 17.42 -19.76 25.49
C ASP A 302 16.57 -19.00 24.47
N ASN A 303 15.76 -19.73 23.70
CA ASN A 303 14.89 -19.12 22.70
C ASN A 303 13.83 -18.20 23.35
N ILE A 304 13.26 -18.58 24.49
CA ILE A 304 12.31 -17.74 25.23
C ILE A 304 13.01 -16.51 25.85
N GLU A 305 14.19 -16.67 26.46
CA GLU A 305 14.96 -15.53 26.97
C GLU A 305 15.33 -14.53 25.86
N GLU A 306 15.66 -15.06 24.67
CA GLU A 306 15.89 -14.24 23.49
C GLU A 306 14.63 -13.46 23.11
N ALA A 307 13.48 -14.13 23.00
CA ALA A 307 12.22 -13.48 22.69
C ALA A 307 11.86 -12.36 23.69
N ILE A 308 11.98 -12.64 24.99
CA ILE A 308 11.75 -11.65 26.07
C ILE A 308 12.62 -10.41 25.85
N ARG A 309 13.92 -10.60 25.60
CA ARG A 309 14.85 -9.49 25.36
C ARG A 309 14.46 -8.64 24.16
N ARG A 310 14.00 -9.28 23.08
CA ARG A 310 13.57 -8.60 21.85
C ARG A 310 12.26 -7.83 22.05
N TYR A 311 11.29 -8.37 22.78
CA TYR A 311 10.09 -7.64 23.17
C TYR A 311 10.42 -6.44 24.07
N GLN A 312 11.29 -6.62 25.06
CA GLN A 312 11.76 -5.52 25.91
C GLN A 312 12.43 -4.41 25.09
N ALA A 313 13.27 -4.77 24.12
CA ALA A 313 13.87 -3.81 23.19
C ALA A 313 12.81 -3.03 22.41
N ALA A 314 11.78 -3.69 21.88
CA ALA A 314 10.68 -3.00 21.19
C ALA A 314 9.94 -2.00 22.11
N LEU A 315 9.74 -2.35 23.39
CA LEU A 315 9.10 -1.48 24.39
C LEU A 315 9.92 -0.25 24.78
N GLU A 316 11.22 -0.20 24.43
CA GLU A 316 12.02 1.03 24.58
C GLU A 316 11.60 2.15 23.62
N VAL A 317 10.80 1.82 22.60
CA VAL A 317 10.22 2.77 21.63
C VAL A 317 8.70 2.73 21.71
N TYR A 318 8.11 1.55 21.69
CA TYR A 318 6.67 1.35 21.85
C TYR A 318 6.27 1.61 23.28
N THR A 319 5.99 2.88 23.57
CA THR A 319 5.48 3.35 24.85
C THR A 319 3.98 3.57 24.75
N ARG A 320 3.28 3.48 25.89
CA ARG A 320 1.83 3.74 25.96
C ARG A 320 1.44 5.13 25.43
N SER A 321 2.32 6.13 25.52
CA SER A 321 2.06 7.49 25.07
C SER A 321 2.33 7.72 23.58
N ALA A 322 3.41 7.15 23.04
CA ALA A 322 3.80 7.38 21.64
C ALA A 322 3.18 6.37 20.67
N PHE A 323 3.01 5.11 21.10
CA PHE A 323 2.52 4.00 20.28
C PHE A 323 1.63 3.07 21.12
N PRO A 324 0.42 3.52 21.53
CA PRO A 324 -0.42 2.76 22.47
C PRO A 324 -0.78 1.36 21.97
N GLU A 325 -1.07 1.19 20.68
CA GLU A 325 -1.37 -0.10 20.06
C GLU A 325 -0.14 -1.02 20.04
N GLY A 326 0.97 -0.54 19.47
CA GLY A 326 2.22 -1.30 19.43
C GLY A 326 2.75 -1.67 20.84
N TRP A 327 2.55 -0.80 21.83
CA TRP A 327 2.84 -1.10 23.23
C TRP A 327 1.95 -2.22 23.76
N ALA A 328 0.63 -2.15 23.55
CA ALA A 328 -0.30 -3.15 24.03
C ALA A 328 -0.03 -4.53 23.42
N ASP A 329 0.15 -4.60 22.09
CA ASP A 329 0.45 -5.84 21.39
C ASP A 329 1.77 -6.46 21.88
N THR A 330 2.81 -5.63 22.03
CA THR A 330 4.11 -6.08 22.52
C THR A 330 4.03 -6.57 23.97
N GLN A 331 3.26 -5.90 24.83
CA GLN A 331 3.04 -6.33 26.22
C GLN A 331 2.31 -7.67 26.31
N ILE A 332 1.29 -7.89 25.47
CA ILE A 332 0.56 -9.16 25.42
C ILE A 332 1.52 -10.29 25.01
N CYS A 333 2.30 -10.08 23.95
CA CYS A 333 3.27 -11.07 23.50
C CYS A 333 4.39 -11.32 24.52
N LEU A 334 4.84 -10.28 25.22
CA LEU A 334 5.82 -10.38 26.31
C LEU A 334 5.26 -11.17 27.50
N GLY A 335 4.01 -10.92 27.90
CA GLY A 335 3.33 -11.69 28.96
C GLY A 335 3.25 -13.18 28.61
N ASN A 336 2.90 -13.50 27.36
CA ASN A 336 2.90 -14.89 26.88
C ASN A 336 4.31 -15.50 26.91
N ALA A 337 5.36 -14.72 26.61
CA ALA A 337 6.73 -15.21 26.67
C ALA A 337 7.17 -15.49 28.12
N TYR A 338 6.76 -14.66 29.08
CA TYR A 338 7.02 -14.88 30.51
C TYR A 338 6.27 -16.09 31.07
N ASP A 339 5.00 -16.31 30.68
CA ASP A 339 4.27 -17.52 31.11
C ASP A 339 4.93 -18.81 30.58
N ASN A 340 5.57 -18.74 29.41
CA ASN A 340 6.34 -19.83 28.81
C ASN A 340 7.81 -19.88 29.26
N ARG A 341 8.26 -19.00 30.17
CA ARG A 341 9.65 -18.92 30.60
C ARG A 341 10.02 -20.11 31.49
N ILE A 342 11.14 -20.75 31.14
CA ILE A 342 11.62 -21.97 31.81
C ILE A 342 12.66 -21.65 32.90
N ARG A 343 13.41 -20.54 32.75
CA ARG A 343 14.43 -20.10 33.72
C ARG A 343 13.80 -19.16 34.76
N GLY A 344 14.29 -19.26 36.00
CA GLY A 344 13.82 -18.45 37.14
C GLY A 344 12.60 -19.05 37.85
N GLU A 345 12.25 -18.49 39.01
CA GLU A 345 11.04 -18.88 39.72
C GLU A 345 9.81 -18.25 39.06
N ARG A 346 8.68 -18.97 39.03
CA ARG A 346 7.44 -18.48 38.42
C ARG A 346 6.92 -17.18 39.06
N ALA A 347 7.32 -16.91 40.31
CA ALA A 347 7.00 -15.68 41.04
C ALA A 347 7.74 -14.44 40.51
N ASP A 348 8.90 -14.61 39.87
CA ASP A 348 9.66 -13.52 39.25
C ASP A 348 9.16 -13.16 37.83
N ASN A 349 8.16 -13.91 37.33
CA ASN A 349 7.65 -13.83 35.96
C ASN A 349 6.27 -13.16 35.85
N ILE A 350 5.71 -12.63 36.95
CA ILE A 350 4.37 -12.00 37.02
C ILE A 350 4.48 -10.51 37.30
#